data_AF-A0A6G1VPG6-F1
#
_entry.id   AF-A0A6G1VPG6-F1
#
_cell.length_a   1.000
_cell.length_b   1.000
_cell.length_c   1.000
_cell.angle_alpha   90.00
_cell.angle_beta   90.00
_cell.angle_gamma   90.00
#
_symmetry.space_group_name_H-M   'P 1'
#
loop_
_entity.id
_entity.type
_entity.pdbx_description
1 polymer ?
#
loop_
_entity_poly.entity_id
_entity_poly.type
_entity_poly.pdbx_seq_one_letter_code
_entity_poly.pdbx_strand_id
1 'polypeptide(L)'
;MKRTFLATFLSIVFALVAVACHGSDEKEIGYTELPVQAQQFVKQYFPTATYSRVEKEKDNGNWEYEATLNDGTKIDFNNKGEWKSVDCKFSALPSGIIPDVIAADIAKRYPSQQPYKIEK
;
A
#
# COMPACT_ATOMS: atom_id res chain seq x y z
N MET A 1 -11.03 10.14 -57.06
CA MET A 1 -11.56 9.56 -55.80
C MET A 1 -10.48 8.85 -54.96
N LYS A 2 -9.24 9.36 -54.87
CA LYS A 2 -8.14 8.69 -54.12
C LYS A 2 -7.47 9.57 -53.05
N ARG A 3 -7.79 10.87 -53.00
CA ARG A 3 -7.16 11.84 -52.09
C ARG A 3 -7.97 12.09 -50.80
N THR A 4 -9.29 11.85 -50.84
CA THR A 4 -10.18 11.96 -49.67
C THR A 4 -10.18 10.71 -48.78
N PHE A 5 -9.84 9.54 -49.34
CA PHE A 5 -9.69 8.29 -48.58
C PHE A 5 -8.42 8.27 -47.71
N LEU A 6 -7.33 8.89 -48.15
CA LEU A 6 -6.09 8.98 -47.37
C LEU A 6 -6.22 9.92 -46.17
N ALA A 7 -6.98 11.02 -46.34
CA ALA A 7 -7.21 12.01 -45.31
C ALA A 7 -8.10 11.48 -44.17
N THR A 8 -9.14 10.69 -44.50
CA THR A 8 -10.03 10.07 -43.50
C THR A 8 -9.35 8.92 -42.74
N PHE A 9 -8.47 8.16 -43.39
CA PHE A 9 -7.67 7.13 -42.74
C PHE A 9 -6.66 7.73 -41.73
N LEU A 10 -6.05 8.88 -42.07
CA LEU A 10 -5.11 9.58 -41.19
C LEU A 10 -5.79 10.15 -39.92
N SER A 11 -7.06 10.58 -40.04
CA SER A 11 -7.85 11.08 -38.90
C SER A 11 -8.27 9.97 -37.92
N ILE A 12 -8.49 8.74 -38.39
CA ILE A 12 -8.84 7.59 -37.53
C ILE A 12 -7.61 7.11 -36.74
N VAL A 13 -6.41 7.16 -37.34
CA VAL A 13 -5.15 6.79 -36.67
C VAL A 13 -4.80 7.75 -35.54
N PHE A 14 -5.10 9.05 -35.66
CA PHE A 14 -4.85 10.03 -34.59
C PHE A 14 -5.78 9.86 -33.38
N ALA A 15 -7.01 9.36 -33.59
CA ALA A 15 -7.96 9.06 -32.52
C ALA A 15 -7.59 7.79 -31.71
N LEU A 16 -6.85 6.84 -32.31
CA LEU A 16 -6.42 5.61 -31.64
C LEU A 16 -5.20 5.78 -30.71
N VAL A 17 -4.44 6.87 -30.86
CA VAL A 17 -3.26 7.16 -30.02
C VAL A 17 -3.61 7.76 -28.66
N ALA A 18 -4.86 8.18 -28.45
CA ALA A 18 -5.31 8.77 -27.17
C ALA A 18 -5.65 7.74 -26.07
N VAL A 19 -5.47 6.44 -26.33
CA VAL A 19 -5.81 5.39 -25.37
C VAL A 19 -4.62 5.07 -24.46
N ALA A 20 -4.83 5.38 -23.17
CA ALA A 20 -4.18 4.84 -21.99
C ALA A 20 -2.79 5.38 -21.59
N CYS A 21 -2.73 6.66 -21.22
CA CYS A 21 -1.99 7.03 -20.01
C CYS A 21 -2.91 6.83 -18.80
N HIS A 22 -3.07 5.59 -18.33
CA HIS A 22 -3.51 5.38 -16.94
C HIS A 22 -2.30 5.72 -16.08
N GLY A 23 -2.17 6.99 -15.69
CA GLY A 23 -1.24 7.34 -14.62
C GLY A 23 -1.65 6.55 -13.39
N SER A 24 -0.72 5.83 -12.76
CA SER A 24 -0.96 5.32 -11.42
C SER A 24 -1.31 6.54 -10.56
N ASP A 25 -2.42 6.46 -9.82
CA ASP A 25 -2.79 7.49 -8.84
C ASP A 25 -1.86 7.44 -7.60
N GLU A 26 -0.65 6.87 -7.74
CA GLU A 26 0.37 6.75 -6.71
C GLU A 26 1.10 8.08 -6.55
N LYS A 27 1.11 8.59 -5.33
CA LYS A 27 1.75 9.84 -4.98
C LYS A 27 2.49 9.69 -3.67
N GLU A 28 3.79 10.01 -3.69
CA GLU A 28 4.57 10.18 -2.47
C GLU A 28 4.10 11.44 -1.71
N ILE A 29 3.85 11.29 -0.42
CA ILE A 29 3.31 12.32 0.48
C ILE A 29 4.16 12.43 1.75
N GLY A 30 4.02 13.53 2.48
CA GLY A 30 4.61 13.65 3.80
C GLY A 30 3.90 12.75 4.83
N TYR A 31 4.63 12.23 5.82
CA TYR A 31 4.02 11.41 6.89
C TYR A 31 2.96 12.16 7.70
N THR A 32 3.00 13.49 7.73
CA THR A 32 1.99 14.34 8.36
C THR A 32 0.64 14.31 7.62
N GLU A 33 0.63 13.85 6.35
CA GLU A 33 -0.57 13.68 5.53
C GLU A 33 -1.24 12.31 5.75
N LEU A 34 -0.62 11.39 6.51
CA LEU A 34 -1.29 10.17 6.95
C LEU A 34 -2.46 10.51 7.88
N PRO A 35 -3.56 9.73 7.86
CA PRO A 35 -4.59 9.85 8.86
C PRO A 35 -4.01 9.72 10.28
N VAL A 36 -4.55 10.48 11.24
CA VAL A 36 -4.06 10.50 12.64
C VAL A 36 -4.01 9.10 13.25
N GLN A 37 -4.98 8.24 12.91
CA GLN A 37 -5.02 6.86 13.38
C GLN A 37 -3.83 6.02 12.87
N ALA A 38 -3.42 6.20 11.60
CA ALA A 38 -2.24 5.54 11.05
C ALA A 38 -0.96 6.02 11.74
N GLN A 39 -0.83 7.34 11.96
CA GLN A 39 0.32 7.89 12.69
C GLN A 39 0.41 7.34 14.13
N GLN A 40 -0.74 7.21 14.81
CA GLN A 40 -0.81 6.61 16.14
C GLN A 40 -0.45 5.12 16.13
N PHE A 41 -0.89 4.38 15.11
CA PHE A 41 -0.54 2.98 14.95
C PHE A 41 0.98 2.78 14.83
N VAL A 42 1.63 3.53 13.94
CA VAL A 42 3.10 3.46 13.78
C VAL A 42 3.81 3.83 15.08
N LYS A 43 3.37 4.89 15.75
CA LYS A 43 3.95 5.30 17.05
C LYS A 43 3.80 4.23 18.13
N GLN A 44 2.67 3.52 18.15
CA GLN A 44 2.39 2.51 19.15
C GLN A 44 3.20 1.23 18.94
N TYR A 45 3.26 0.72 17.72
CA TYR A 45 3.85 -0.59 17.42
C TYR A 45 5.29 -0.53 16.92
N PHE A 46 5.72 0.61 16.38
CA PHE A 46 7.06 0.83 15.83
C PHE A 46 7.70 2.13 16.39
N PRO A 47 7.78 2.30 17.73
CA PRO A 47 8.16 3.58 18.35
C PRO A 47 9.60 4.02 18.07
N THR A 48 10.48 3.09 17.69
CA THR A 48 11.89 3.37 17.37
C THR A 48 12.15 3.54 15.89
N ALA A 49 11.16 3.22 15.04
CA ALA A 49 11.28 3.33 13.60
C ALA A 49 10.90 4.73 13.12
N THR A 50 11.45 5.12 11.97
CA THR A 50 11.12 6.37 11.29
C THR A 50 10.55 6.08 9.91
N TYR A 51 9.70 6.97 9.40
CA TYR A 51 9.20 6.86 8.04
C TYR A 51 10.35 7.04 7.04
N SER A 52 10.51 6.08 6.14
CA SER A 52 11.42 6.20 5.00
C SER A 52 10.68 6.65 3.74
N ARG A 53 9.43 6.19 3.55
CA ARG A 53 8.56 6.59 2.44
C ARG A 53 7.10 6.49 2.86
N VAL A 54 6.27 7.41 2.38
CA VAL A 54 4.82 7.33 2.54
C VAL A 54 4.16 7.64 1.21
N GLU A 55 3.25 6.77 0.81
CA GLU A 55 2.60 6.82 -0.49
C GLU A 55 1.10 6.81 -0.30
N LYS A 56 0.41 7.50 -1.21
CA LYS A 56 -1.03 7.50 -1.30
C LYS A 56 -1.40 7.04 -2.70
N GLU A 57 -2.19 5.99 -2.81
CA GLU A 57 -2.59 5.41 -4.09
C GLU A 57 -4.07 5.06 -4.11
N LYS A 58 -4.66 4.93 -5.31
CA LYS A 58 -6.00 4.35 -5.43
C LYS A 58 -5.92 2.86 -5.67
N ASP A 59 -6.39 2.08 -4.70
CA ASP A 59 -6.70 0.66 -4.87
C ASP A 59 -8.21 0.49 -5.09
N ASN A 60 -8.60 -0.12 -6.21
CA ASN A 60 -10.02 -0.36 -6.57
C ASN A 60 -10.93 0.88 -6.46
N GLY A 61 -10.38 2.07 -6.75
CA GLY A 61 -11.09 3.36 -6.69
C GLY A 61 -11.14 4.01 -5.30
N ASN A 62 -10.61 3.36 -4.26
CA ASN A 62 -10.49 3.91 -2.91
C ASN A 62 -9.06 4.35 -2.64
N TRP A 63 -8.90 5.48 -1.95
CA TRP A 63 -7.58 5.91 -1.50
C TRP A 63 -7.06 5.02 -0.38
N GLU A 64 -5.81 4.58 -0.50
CA GLU A 64 -5.07 3.85 0.50
C GLU A 64 -3.71 4.52 0.73
N TYR A 65 -3.06 4.12 1.81
CA TYR A 65 -1.77 4.66 2.20
C TYR A 65 -0.80 3.53 2.48
N GLU A 66 0.37 3.53 1.85
CA GLU A 66 1.49 2.65 2.20
C GLU A 66 2.52 3.47 2.98
N ALA A 67 2.92 2.99 4.16
CA ALA A 67 4.05 3.54 4.91
C ALA A 67 5.19 2.51 4.95
N THR A 68 6.33 2.88 4.38
CA THR A 68 7.58 2.14 4.56
C THR A 68 8.41 2.80 5.66
N LEU A 69 8.92 2.00 6.59
CA LEU A 69 9.77 2.44 7.70
C LEU A 69 11.25 2.18 7.39
N ASN A 70 12.14 2.79 8.16
CA ASN A 70 13.59 2.65 8.00
C ASN A 70 14.13 1.26 8.34
N ASP A 71 13.39 0.48 9.13
CA ASP A 71 13.71 -0.91 9.45
C ASP A 71 13.19 -1.91 8.41
N GLY A 72 12.60 -1.42 7.31
CA GLY A 72 12.05 -2.24 6.23
C GLY A 72 10.63 -2.71 6.45
N THR A 73 9.99 -2.34 7.58
CA THR A 73 8.56 -2.60 7.81
C THR A 73 7.71 -1.84 6.79
N LYS A 74 6.73 -2.52 6.19
CA LYS A 74 5.70 -1.93 5.34
C LYS A 74 4.33 -2.06 6.00
N ILE A 75 3.54 -0.99 5.95
CA ILE A 75 2.22 -0.94 6.57
C ILE A 75 1.23 -0.30 5.61
N ASP A 76 0.19 -1.05 5.26
CA ASP A 76 -0.87 -0.57 4.39
C ASP A 76 -2.06 -0.15 5.24
N PHE A 77 -2.59 1.04 4.98
CA PHE A 77 -3.75 1.60 5.66
C PHE A 77 -4.85 1.93 4.66
N ASN A 78 -6.09 1.73 5.06
CA ASN A 78 -7.22 2.23 4.31
C ASN A 78 -7.35 3.77 4.41
N ASN A 79 -8.34 4.35 3.71
CA ASN A 79 -8.61 5.79 3.73
C ASN A 79 -8.86 6.41 5.12
N LYS A 80 -9.23 5.62 6.13
CA LYS A 80 -9.45 6.07 7.52
C LYS A 80 -8.19 5.98 8.38
N GLY A 81 -7.13 5.32 7.90
CA GLY A 81 -5.92 5.04 8.66
C GLY A 81 -5.99 3.75 9.49
N GLU A 82 -6.97 2.87 9.22
CA GLU A 82 -7.00 1.54 9.79
C GLU A 82 -6.05 0.64 8.99
N TRP A 83 -5.17 -0.09 9.68
CA TRP A 83 -4.22 -0.97 9.01
C TRP A 83 -4.93 -2.16 8.35
N LYS A 84 -4.49 -2.50 7.14
CA LYS A 84 -4.88 -3.66 6.34
C LYS A 84 -3.81 -4.73 6.37
N SER A 85 -2.54 -4.34 6.23
CA SER A 85 -1.39 -5.22 6.16
C SER A 85 -0.22 -4.65 6.97
N VAL A 86 0.53 -5.52 7.63
CA VAL A 86 1.78 -5.20 8.31
C VAL A 86 2.80 -6.27 7.90
N ASP A 87 3.88 -5.86 7.24
CA ASP A 87 4.96 -6.73 6.78
C ASP A 87 6.30 -6.28 7.40
N CYS A 88 6.70 -6.95 8.47
CA CYS A 88 7.98 -6.77 9.15
C CYS A 88 9.08 -7.59 8.46
N LYS A 89 9.52 -7.15 7.27
CA LYS A 89 10.42 -7.90 6.38
C LYS A 89 11.65 -8.54 7.04
N PHE A 90 12.21 -7.91 8.08
CA PHE A 90 13.44 -8.34 8.74
C PHE A 90 13.27 -8.63 10.24
N SER A 91 12.04 -8.66 10.76
CA SER A 91 11.75 -8.82 12.19
C SER A 91 10.43 -9.55 12.42
N ALA A 92 10.15 -9.93 13.67
CA ALA A 92 8.83 -10.46 14.04
C ALA A 92 7.81 -9.33 14.17
N LEU A 93 6.53 -9.65 13.97
CA LEU A 93 5.44 -8.71 14.24
C LEU A 93 5.43 -8.30 15.72
N PRO A 94 5.26 -7.00 16.02
CA PRO A 94 5.00 -6.54 17.38
C PRO A 94 3.81 -7.27 18.02
N SER A 95 3.93 -7.57 19.32
CA SER A 95 2.84 -8.15 20.11
C SER A 95 1.61 -7.24 20.10
N GLY A 96 0.42 -7.83 20.00
CA GLY A 96 -0.84 -7.08 20.00
C GLY A 96 -1.34 -6.62 18.64
N ILE A 97 -0.60 -6.87 17.55
CA ILE A 97 -1.13 -6.75 16.17
C ILE A 97 -1.93 -8.01 15.80
N ILE A 98 -1.44 -9.17 16.20
CA ILE A 98 -2.07 -10.47 15.92
C ILE A 98 -3.15 -10.74 16.98
N PRO A 99 -4.38 -11.09 16.60
CA PRO A 99 -5.42 -11.50 17.55
C PRO A 99 -4.96 -12.68 18.42
N ASP A 100 -5.24 -12.63 19.72
CA ASP A 100 -4.74 -13.61 20.70
C ASP A 100 -5.05 -15.07 20.34
N VAL A 101 -6.23 -15.31 19.77
CA VAL A 101 -6.66 -16.66 19.34
C VAL A 101 -5.75 -17.20 18.24
N ILE A 102 -5.32 -16.35 17.31
CA ILE A 102 -4.42 -16.72 16.20
C ILE A 102 -2.99 -16.88 16.74
N ALA A 103 -2.53 -15.96 17.59
CA ALA A 103 -1.21 -16.04 18.20
C ALA A 103 -1.05 -17.33 19.01
N ALA A 104 -2.07 -17.73 19.77
CA ALA A 104 -2.08 -18.98 20.53
C ALA A 104 -2.05 -20.23 19.62
N ASP A 105 -2.78 -20.24 18.51
CA ASP A 105 -2.76 -21.35 17.56
C ASP A 105 -1.40 -21.48 16.85
N ILE A 106 -0.78 -20.36 16.47
CA ILE A 106 0.58 -20.34 15.91
C ILE A 106 1.59 -20.91 16.92
N ALA A 107 1.57 -20.43 18.16
CA ALA A 107 2.49 -20.91 19.20
C ALA A 107 2.37 -22.42 19.45
N LYS A 108 1.15 -22.97 19.32
CA LYS A 108 0.89 -24.40 19.47
C LYS A 108 1.39 -25.23 18.27
N ARG A 109 1.16 -24.76 17.04
CA ARG A 109 1.48 -25.54 15.82
C ARG A 109 2.90 -25.31 15.32
N TYR A 110 3.47 -24.15 15.58
CA TYR A 110 4.75 -23.70 15.05
C TYR A 110 5.62 -23.05 16.15
N PRO A 111 5.98 -23.79 17.22
CA PRO A 111 6.61 -23.22 18.42
C PRO A 111 7.99 -22.58 18.19
N SER A 112 8.66 -22.90 17.09
CA SER A 112 9.97 -22.32 16.70
C SER A 112 9.87 -21.24 15.63
N GLN A 113 8.66 -20.86 15.21
CA GLN A 113 8.44 -19.85 14.17
C GLN A 113 7.88 -18.57 14.76
N GLN A 114 8.21 -17.44 14.15
CA GLN A 114 7.66 -16.13 14.49
C GLN A 114 6.98 -15.54 13.26
N PRO A 115 5.74 -15.05 13.37
CA PRO A 115 5.06 -14.41 12.27
C PRO A 115 5.69 -13.04 12.00
N TYR A 116 5.98 -12.75 10.73
CA TYR A 116 6.54 -11.47 10.29
C TYR A 116 5.57 -10.65 9.44
N LYS A 117 4.49 -11.27 8.93
CA LYS A 117 3.46 -10.60 8.13
C LYS A 117 2.05 -10.99 8.57
N ILE A 118 1.13 -10.03 8.56
CA ILE A 118 -0.31 -10.22 8.79
C ILE A 118 -1.11 -9.27 7.90
N GLU A 119 -2.24 -9.76 7.39
CA GLU A 119 -3.17 -9.02 6.53
C GLU A 119 -4.62 -9.34 6.95
N LYS A 120 -5.53 -8.38 6.84
CA LYS A 120 -6.95 -8.46 7.24
C LYS A 120 -7.91 -8.57 6.08
#